data_AF-A0A831K7F6-F1
#
_entry.id   AF-A0A831K7F6-F1
#
_cell.length_a   1.000
_cell.length_b   1.000
_cell.length_c   1.000
_cell.angle_alpha   90.00
_cell.angle_beta   90.00
_cell.angle_gamma   90.00
#
_symmetry.space_group_name_H-M   'P 1'
#
loop_
_entity.id
_entity.type
_entity.pdbx_description
1 polymer ?
#
loop_
_entity_poly.entity_id
_entity_poly.type
_entity_poly.pdbx_seq_one_letter_code
_entity_poly.pdbx_strand_id
1 'polypeptide(L)' 'LLKTCRNVGILKLETLFPFPDKLIEKLTKNVEKVVVVEMNVGKIYREIKRVYNGDLTLVSKLAQPISPDYILKVIECQ' A
#
# COMPACT_ATOMS: atom_id res chain seq x y z
N LEU A 1 1.81 -15.04 -18.67
CA LEU A 1 2.10 -13.83 -19.47
C LEU A 1 1.22 -12.70 -18.95
N LEU A 2 1.66 -11.96 -17.94
CA LEU A 2 1.07 -10.67 -17.58
C LEU A 2 2.23 -9.70 -17.36
N LYS A 3 2.82 -9.23 -18.46
CA LYS A 3 3.67 -8.04 -18.46
C LYS A 3 2.73 -6.85 -18.52
N THR A 4 2.20 -6.44 -17.37
CA THR A 4 1.60 -5.12 -17.21
C THR A 4 2.74 -4.15 -16.96
N CYS A 5 2.96 -3.20 -17.88
CA CYS A 5 4.07 -2.24 -17.84
C CYS A 5 3.81 -1.11 -16.83
N ARG A 6 3.43 -1.43 -15.59
CA ARG A 6 3.37 -0.44 -14.50
C ARG A 6 4.64 -0.52 -13.66
N ASN A 7 5.28 0.62 -13.45
CA ASN A 7 6.40 0.74 -12.53
C ASN A 7 5.86 0.70 -11.10
N VAL A 8 6.01 -0.45 -10.45
CA VAL A 8 5.51 -0.69 -9.10
C VAL A 8 6.66 -1.04 -8.16
N GLY A 9 6.60 -0.49 -6.94
CA GLY A 9 7.46 -0.85 -5.83
C GLY A 9 6.66 -1.54 -4.73
N ILE A 10 7.31 -2.43 -3.98
CA ILE A 10 6.71 -3.10 -2.82
C ILE A 10 7.51 -2.72 -1.58
N LEU A 11 6.82 -2.24 -0.55
CA LEU A 11 7.38 -1.99 0.78
C LEU A 11 6.72 -2.93 1.79
N LYS A 12 7.54 -3.75 2.45
CA LYS A 12 7.12 -4.55 3.60
C LYS A 12 7.63 -3.89 4.88
N LEU A 13 6.71 -3.52 5.79
CA LEU A 13 7.08 -3.00 7.11
C LEU A 13 7.37 -4.17 8.06
N GLU A 14 8.65 -4.39 8.37
CA GLU A 14 9.06 -5.37 9.40
C GLU A 14 8.97 -4.78 10.81
N THR A 15 9.23 -3.48 10.92
CA THR A 15 9.07 -2.71 12.16
C THR A 15 7.86 -1.78 12.01
N LEU A 16 6.81 -2.03 12.81
CA LEU A 16 5.59 -1.21 12.78
C LEU A 16 5.67 0.00 13.71
N PHE A 17 6.39 -0.13 14.82
CA PHE A 17 6.59 0.93 15.79
C PHE A 17 8.06 0.99 16.25
N PRO A 18 8.68 2.18 16.31
CA PRO A 18 8.15 3.49 15.89
C PRO A 18 7.80 3.50 14.40
N PHE A 19 6.72 4.20 14.03
CA PHE A 19 6.28 4.27 12.63
C PHE A 19 7.34 5.02 11.79
N PRO A 20 7.67 4.57 10.56
CA PRO A 20 8.78 5.14 9.82
C PRO A 20 8.36 6.33 8.94
N ASP A 21 7.80 7.40 9.52
CA ASP A 21 7.22 8.56 8.81
C ASP A 21 8.14 9.10 7.69
N LYS A 22 9.43 9.36 8.01
CA LYS A 22 10.42 9.89 7.07
C LYS A 22 10.70 8.97 5.88
N LEU A 23 10.64 7.66 6.08
CA LEU A 23 10.83 6.69 5.00
C LEU A 23 9.64 6.72 4.06
N ILE A 24 8.42 6.75 4.61
CA ILE A 24 7.19 6.83 3.84
C ILE A 24 7.21 8.10 2.99
N GLU A 25 7.42 9.28 3.58
CA GLU A 25 7.49 10.55 2.85
C GLU A 25 8.50 10.52 1.69
N LYS A 26 9.69 9.95 1.93
CA LYS A 26 10.75 9.83 0.91
C LYS A 26 10.31 8.92 -0.24
N LEU A 27 9.74 7.76 0.07
CA LEU A 27 9.34 6.77 -0.93
C LEU A 27 8.11 7.24 -1.73
N THR A 28 7.19 7.95 -1.10
CA THR A 28 5.94 8.39 -1.73
C THR A 28 6.06 9.72 -2.48
N LYS A 29 7.24 10.36 -2.50
CA LYS A 29 7.44 11.67 -3.12
C LYS A 29 7.07 11.73 -4.61
N ASN A 30 7.32 10.64 -5.34
CA ASN A 30 7.12 10.56 -6.79
C ASN A 30 6.24 9.37 -7.20
N VAL A 31 5.37 8.88 -6.30
CA VAL A 31 4.42 7.81 -6.63
C VAL A 31 3.06 8.40 -6.94
N GLU A 32 2.44 7.91 -7.99
CA GLU A 32 1.09 8.32 -8.39
C GLU A 32 0.04 7.85 -7.37
N LYS A 33 0.30 6.70 -6.72
CA LYS A 33 -0.64 6.04 -5.83
C LYS A 33 0.07 5.17 -4.80
N VAL A 34 -0.50 5.11 -3.60
CA VAL A 34 -0.12 4.18 -2.54
C VAL A 34 -1.27 3.21 -2.29
N VAL A 35 -0.97 1.92 -2.32
CA VAL A 35 -1.92 0.86 -2.00
C VAL A 35 -1.49 0.20 -0.70
N VAL A 36 -2.31 0.30 0.33
CA VAL A 36 -2.08 -0.37 1.62
C VAL A 36 -2.84 -1.69 1.61
N VAL A 37 -2.10 -2.79 1.70
CA VAL A 37 -2.64 -4.14 1.78
C VAL A 37 -2.51 -4.63 3.21
N GLU A 38 -3.63 -4.88 3.89
CA GLU A 38 -3.61 -5.34 5.29
C GLU A 38 -4.76 -6.28 5.65
N MET A 39 -4.51 -7.22 6.56
CA MET A 39 -5.54 -8.17 7.04
C MET A 39 -6.36 -7.61 8.23
N ASN A 40 -6.31 -6.30 8.41
CA ASN A 40 -6.93 -5.57 9.53
C ASN A 40 -7.74 -4.37 9.00
N VAL A 41 -8.42 -3.64 9.89
CA VAL A 41 -9.32 -2.53 9.52
C VAL A 41 -8.66 -1.16 9.75
N GLY A 42 -7.70 -0.82 8.91
CA GLY A 42 -7.19 0.55 8.75
C GLY A 42 -6.01 0.92 9.65
N LYS A 43 -5.30 -0.02 10.29
CA LYS A 43 -4.25 0.34 11.27
C LYS A 43 -3.08 1.03 10.56
N ILE A 44 -2.48 0.39 9.56
CA ILE A 44 -1.34 0.97 8.83
C ILE A 44 -1.81 2.04 7.86
N TYR A 45 -2.99 1.86 7.27
CA TYR A 45 -3.58 2.85 6.37
C TYR A 45 -3.71 4.23 7.02
N ARG A 46 -4.15 4.31 8.28
CA ARG A 46 -4.29 5.59 8.99
C ARG A 46 -2.94 6.25 9.28
N GLU A 47 -1.91 5.45 9.58
CA GLU A 47 -0.55 5.97 9.79
C GLU A 47 0.04 6.53 8.49
N ILE A 48 -0.14 5.82 7.37
CA ILE A 48 0.26 6.31 6.04
C ILE A 48 -0.52 7.58 5.68
N LYS A 49 -1.84 7.60 5.90
CA LYS A 49 -2.71 8.77 5.64
C LYS A 49 -2.26 10.01 6.43
N ARG A 50 -1.63 9.83 7.59
CA ARG A 50 -1.14 10.92 8.43
C ARG A 50 0.07 11.65 7.83
N VAL A 51 0.83 10.97 6.97
CA VAL A 51 2.07 11.48 6.36
C VAL A 51 2.00 11.64 4.83
N TYR A 52 1.02 10.99 4.18
CA TYR A 52 0.84 11.01 2.74
C TYR A 52 -0.54 11.56 2.36
N ASN A 53 -0.53 12.63 1.57
CA ASN A 53 -1.74 13.36 1.13
C ASN A 53 -2.17 13.03 -0.31
N GLY A 54 -1.55 12.05 -0.97
CA GLY A 54 -1.89 11.67 -2.36
C GLY A 54 -2.97 10.58 -2.45
N ASP A 55 -3.07 9.91 -3.61
CA ASP A 55 -4.03 8.82 -3.82
C ASP A 55 -3.65 7.61 -2.96
N LEU A 56 -4.48 7.35 -1.95
CA LEU A 56 -4.29 6.28 -0.99
C LEU A 56 -5.48 5.32 -1.03
N THR A 57 -5.22 4.07 -1.40
CA THR A 57 -6.23 3.02 -1.49
C THR A 57 -5.98 1.94 -0.44
N LEU A 58 -7.04 1.52 0.25
CA LEU A 58 -7.01 0.40 1.21
C LEU A 58 -7.51 -0.89 0.55
N VAL A 59 -6.71 -1.94 0.60
CA VAL A 59 -7.08 -3.32 0.28
C VAL A 59 -7.07 -4.10 1.59
N SER A 60 -8.26 -4.33 2.15
CA SER A 60 -8.41 -4.97 3.46
C SER A 60 -9.28 -6.22 3.42
N LYS A 61 -8.86 -7.25 4.16
CA LYS A 61 -9.68 -8.42 4.51
C LYS A 61 -9.46 -8.79 5.97
N LEU A 62 -10.51 -8.70 6.80
CA LEU A 62 -10.42 -9.02 8.22
C LEU A 62 -10.06 -10.49 8.43
N ALA A 63 -8.91 -10.75 9.07
CA ALA A 63 -8.44 -12.07 9.46
C ALA A 63 -8.35 -13.11 8.32
N GLN A 64 -8.28 -12.67 7.06
CA GLN A 64 -8.18 -13.54 5.90
C GLN A 64 -7.00 -13.12 5.02
N PRO A 65 -6.21 -14.07 4.49
CA PRO A 65 -5.17 -13.77 3.52
C PRO A 65 -5.74 -13.03 2.30
N ILE A 66 -4.94 -12.11 1.77
CA ILE A 66 -5.26 -11.39 0.54
C ILE A 66 -4.48 -12.07 -0.58
N SER A 67 -5.19 -12.57 -1.60
CA SER A 67 -4.56 -13.23 -2.75
C SER A 67 -3.87 -12.21 -3.66
N PRO A 68 -2.77 -12.58 -4.34
CA PRO A 68 -2.12 -11.72 -5.32
C PRO A 68 -3.08 -11.18 -6.39
N ASP A 69 -3.99 -12.01 -6.90
CA ASP A 69 -4.97 -11.59 -7.92
C ASP A 69 -5.89 -10.47 -7.45
N TYR A 70 -6.21 -10.43 -6.15
CA TYR A 70 -7.04 -9.38 -5.57
C TYR A 70 -6.28 -8.03 -5.55
N ILE A 71 -4.99 -8.08 -5.22
CA ILE A 71 -4.11 -6.89 -5.25
C ILE A 71 -3.93 -6.42 -6.69
N LEU A 72 -3.70 -7.35 -7.62
CA LEU A 72 -3.53 -7.04 -9.04
C LEU A 72 -4.76 -6.35 -9.62
N LYS A 73 -5.99 -6.75 -9.31
CA LYS A 73 -7.20 -6.04 -9.76
C LYS A 73 -7.21 -4.56 -9.38
N VAL A 74 -6.74 -4.22 -8.18
CA VAL A 74 -6.69 -2.84 -7.68
C VAL A 74 -5.59 -2.03 -8.37
N ILE A 75 -4.48 -2.69 -8.71
CA ILE A 75 -3.40 -2.08 -9.48
C ILE A 75 -3.84 -1.92 -10.94
N GLU A 76 -4.47 -2.93 -11.56
CA GLU A 76 -4.81 -3.09 -12.98
C GLU A 76 -6.04 -2.33 -13.46
N CYS A 77 -7.09 -2.17 -12.67
CA CYS A 77 -8.35 -1.55 -13.11
C CYS A 77 -8.31 0.00 -13.24
N GLN A 78 -7.14 0.61 -13.48
CA GLN A 78 -7.01 2.02 -13.84
C GLN A 78 -6.41 2.21 -15.23
#